data_AF-A0A428UI69-F1
#
_entry.id   AF-A0A428UI69-F1
#
_cell.length_a   1.000
_cell.length_b   1.000
_cell.length_c   1.000
_cell.angle_alpha   90.00
_cell.angle_beta   90.00
_cell.angle_gamma   90.00
#
_symmetry.space_group_name_H-M   'P 1'
#
loop_
_entity.id
_entity.type
_entity.pdbx_description
1 polymer ?
#
loop_
_entity_poly.entity_id
_entity_poly.type
_entity_poly.pdbx_seq_one_letter_code
_entity_poly.pdbx_strand_id
1 'polypeptide(L)'
;MAGGPRLSPMIQREMADRAANTSARRVAEEYEAARLRLSDQTFNMLSYPDPLVPRKQSTTYPPGVTPEMEKKWLQVIEQSKK
;
A
#
# COMPACT_ATOMS: atom_id res chain seq x y z
N MET A 1 52.87 -20.07 8.71
CA MET A 1 51.49 -20.34 8.23
C MET A 1 50.69 -20.91 9.39
N ALA A 2 49.87 -20.10 10.05
CA ALA A 2 49.06 -20.56 11.19
C ALA A 2 47.76 -21.17 10.68
N GLY A 3 47.65 -22.49 10.69
CA GLY A 3 46.40 -23.21 10.43
C GLY A 3 45.55 -23.23 11.69
N GLY A 4 44.52 -22.39 11.75
CA GLY A 4 43.53 -22.40 12.84
C GLY A 4 42.77 -23.73 12.92
N PRO A 5 42.22 -24.07 14.09
CA PRO A 5 41.55 -25.35 14.31
C PRO A 5 40.32 -25.47 13.41
N ARG A 6 40.30 -26.48 12.53
CA ARG A 6 39.12 -26.83 11.74
C ARG A 6 38.08 -27.40 12.70
N LEU A 7 36.95 -26.71 12.86
CA LEU A 7 35.81 -27.19 13.64
C LEU A 7 35.36 -28.55 13.10
N SER A 8 34.96 -29.46 14.00
CA SER A 8 34.43 -30.77 13.64
C SER A 8 33.26 -30.64 12.65
N PRO A 9 33.14 -31.49 11.61
CA PRO A 9 32.05 -31.46 10.64
C PRO A 9 30.65 -31.48 11.26
N MET A 10 30.49 -32.13 12.43
CA MET A 10 29.22 -32.13 13.19
C MET A 10 28.87 -30.74 13.72
N ILE A 11 29.85 -30.01 14.26
CA ILE A 11 29.66 -28.66 14.80
C ILE A 11 29.34 -27.68 13.65
N GLN A 12 30.00 -27.84 12.50
CA GLN A 12 29.72 -27.03 11.31
C GLN A 12 28.29 -27.24 10.80
N ARG A 13 27.80 -28.50 10.83
CA ARG A 13 26.44 -28.83 10.39
C ARG A 13 25.37 -28.30 11.33
N GLU A 14 25.55 -28.44 12.64
CA GLU A 14 24.61 -27.88 13.62
C GLU A 14 24.52 -26.34 13.53
N MET A 15 25.65 -25.67 13.33
CA MET A 15 25.66 -24.21 13.09
C MET A 15 24.95 -23.82 11.80
N ALA A 16 25.16 -24.58 10.72
CA ALA A 16 24.48 -24.36 9.44
C ALA A 16 22.96 -24.58 9.56
N ASP A 17 22.52 -25.63 10.26
CA ASP A 17 21.11 -25.92 10.49
C ASP A 17 20.44 -24.85 11.37
N ARG A 18 21.14 -24.33 12.39
CA ARG A 18 20.68 -23.15 13.16
C ARG A 18 20.58 -21.90 12.29
N ALA A 19 21.56 -21.66 11.43
CA ALA A 19 21.54 -20.52 10.51
C ALA A 19 20.38 -20.63 9.51
N ALA A 20 20.12 -21.81 8.95
CA ALA A 20 18.99 -22.06 8.05
C ALA A 20 17.63 -21.88 8.74
N ASN A 21 17.49 -22.34 9.99
CA ASN A 21 16.25 -22.14 10.75
C ASN A 21 15.99 -20.67 11.07
N THR A 22 17.04 -19.89 11.36
CA THR A 22 16.91 -18.46 11.62
C THR A 22 16.60 -17.65 10.35
N SER A 23 17.19 -18.01 9.21
CA SER A 23 16.86 -17.36 7.94
C SER A 23 15.43 -17.66 7.50
N ALA A 24 14.97 -18.91 7.63
CA ALA A 24 13.59 -19.29 7.33
C ALA A 24 12.56 -18.51 8.18
N ARG A 25 12.85 -18.32 9.48
CA ARG A 25 12.02 -17.49 10.37
C ARG A 25 11.96 -16.03 9.92
N ARG A 26 13.10 -15.42 9.58
CA ARG A 26 13.15 -14.03 9.08
C ARG A 26 12.33 -13.86 7.80
N VAL A 27 12.44 -14.81 6.87
CA VAL A 27 11.64 -14.78 5.62
C VAL A 27 10.14 -14.84 5.92
N ALA A 28 9.71 -15.69 6.85
CA ALA A 28 8.30 -15.76 7.26
C ALA A 28 7.82 -14.47 7.93
N GLU A 29 8.65 -13.85 8.79
CA GLU A 29 8.35 -12.57 9.44
C GLU A 29 8.26 -11.42 8.42
N GLU A 30 9.18 -11.36 7.45
CA GLU A 30 9.16 -10.39 6.36
C GLU A 30 7.93 -10.57 5.46
N TYR A 31 7.55 -11.81 5.18
CA TYR A 31 6.33 -12.12 4.43
C TYR A 31 5.08 -11.63 5.16
N GLU A 32 4.94 -11.93 6.45
CA GLU A 32 3.80 -11.46 7.24
C GLU A 32 3.78 -9.93 7.37
N ALA A 33 4.95 -9.29 7.55
CA ALA A 33 5.05 -7.83 7.59
C ALA A 33 4.67 -7.18 6.24
N ALA A 34 5.10 -7.75 5.12
CA ALA A 34 4.70 -7.31 3.79
C ALA A 34 3.20 -7.53 3.56
N ARG A 35 2.66 -8.68 3.99
CA ARG A 35 1.23 -8.99 3.88
C ARG A 35 0.37 -8.01 4.68
N LEU A 36 0.78 -7.67 5.89
CA LEU A 36 0.11 -6.68 6.74
C LEU A 36 0.15 -5.26 6.14
N ARG A 37 1.18 -4.94 5.35
CA ARG A 37 1.29 -3.66 4.62
C ARG A 37 0.50 -3.63 3.32
N LEU A 38 0.28 -4.78 2.68
CA LEU A 38 -0.48 -4.88 1.43
C LEU A 38 -1.98 -4.67 1.64
N SER A 39 -2.50 -5.01 2.81
CA SER A 39 -3.87 -4.67 3.20
C SER A 39 -3.90 -3.33 3.92
N ASP A 40 -4.62 -2.35 3.38
CA ASP A 40 -4.96 -1.14 4.14
C ASP A 40 -5.86 -1.55 5.32
N GLN A 41 -5.29 -1.57 6.52
CA GLN A 41 -5.98 -1.98 7.75
C GLN A 41 -7.17 -1.06 8.08
N THR A 42 -7.20 0.14 7.52
CA THR A 42 -8.28 1.11 7.72
C THR A 42 -9.31 1.11 6.59
N PHE A 43 -9.06 0.35 5.52
CA PHE A 43 -9.97 0.29 4.41
C PHE A 43 -11.25 -0.47 4.79
N ASN A 44 -12.37 0.22 4.71
CA ASN A 44 -13.69 -0.35 4.87
C ASN A 44 -14.49 -0.12 3.59
N MET A 45 -14.78 -1.19 2.84
CA MET A 45 -15.54 -1.09 1.59
C MET A 45 -16.92 -0.42 1.78
N LEU A 46 -17.54 -0.58 2.96
CA LEU A 46 -18.87 -0.04 3.26
C LEU A 46 -18.86 1.46 3.57
N SER A 47 -17.68 2.07 3.80
CA SER A 47 -17.59 3.52 4.02
C SER A 47 -17.65 4.32 2.72
N TYR A 48 -17.49 3.67 1.58
CA TYR A 48 -17.51 4.31 0.27
C TYR A 48 -18.89 4.19 -0.37
N PRO A 49 -19.45 5.28 -0.93
CA PRO A 49 -20.68 5.22 -1.70
C PRO A 49 -20.54 4.27 -2.90
N ASP A 50 -21.62 3.58 -3.24
CA ASP A 50 -21.69 2.67 -4.38
C ASP A 50 -21.17 3.37 -5.66
N PRO A 51 -20.11 2.86 -6.31
CA PRO A 51 -19.55 3.47 -7.51
C PRO A 51 -20.47 3.36 -8.72
N LEU A 52 -21.44 2.44 -8.71
CA LEU A 52 -22.38 2.24 -9.81
C LEU A 52 -23.60 3.17 -9.72
N VAL A 53 -23.80 3.85 -8.59
CA VAL A 53 -24.91 4.76 -8.39
C VAL A 53 -24.46 6.20 -8.68
N PRO A 54 -25.22 6.95 -9.50
CA PRO A 54 -24.95 8.37 -9.72
C PRO A 54 -24.86 9.13 -8.39
N ARG A 55 -23.75 9.83 -8.19
CA ARG A 55 -23.57 10.65 -6.99
C ARG A 55 -24.55 11.81 -7.02
N LYS A 56 -25.22 12.08 -5.89
CA LYS A 56 -26.03 13.29 -5.73
C LYS A 56 -25.11 14.49 -5.93
N GLN A 57 -25.47 15.38 -6.84
CA GLN A 57 -24.72 16.62 -7.02
C GLN A 57 -24.84 17.43 -5.74
N SER A 58 -23.71 17.78 -5.13
CA SER A 58 -23.68 18.68 -3.99
C SER A 58 -24.06 20.07 -4.49
N THR A 59 -25.16 20.62 -3.98
CA THR A 59 -25.55 22.02 -4.24
C THR A 59 -24.66 23.01 -3.48
N THR A 60 -23.76 22.50 -2.63
CA THR A 60 -22.80 23.29 -1.87
C THR A 60 -21.56 23.55 -2.72
N TYR A 61 -21.36 24.82 -3.04
CA TYR A 61 -20.16 25.30 -3.70
C TYR A 61 -18.93 25.15 -2.80
N PRO A 62 -17.75 24.82 -3.37
CA PRO A 62 -16.51 24.85 -2.62
C PRO A 62 -16.23 26.24 -2.04
N PRO A 63 -15.42 26.34 -0.97
CA PRO A 63 -15.03 27.64 -0.41
C PRO A 63 -14.39 28.52 -1.49
N GLY A 64 -14.90 29.74 -1.66
CA GLY A 64 -14.40 30.70 -2.65
C GLY A 64 -14.94 30.53 -4.08
N VAL A 65 -15.83 29.56 -4.33
CA VAL A 65 -16.52 29.43 -5.62
C VAL A 65 -17.85 30.15 -5.55
N THR A 66 -18.05 31.13 -6.43
CA THR A 66 -19.34 31.81 -6.58
C THR A 66 -20.14 31.24 -7.76
N PRO A 67 -21.48 31.38 -7.77
CA PRO A 67 -22.31 30.92 -8.89
C PRO A 67 -21.93 31.55 -10.25
N GLU A 68 -21.40 32.76 -10.24
CA GLU A 68 -20.94 33.47 -11.44
C GLU A 68 -19.68 32.82 -12.02
N MET A 69 -18.78 32.36 -11.15
CA MET A 69 -17.58 31.62 -11.56
C MET A 69 -17.95 30.29 -12.19
N GLU A 70 -18.90 29.56 -11.60
CA GLU A 70 -19.43 28.33 -12.18
C GLU A 70 -20.01 28.57 -13.58
N LYS A 71 -20.87 29.57 -13.73
CA LYS A 71 -21.46 29.92 -15.04
C LYS A 71 -20.39 30.20 -16.10
N LYS A 72 -19.34 30.94 -15.74
CA LYS A 72 -18.22 31.23 -16.64
C LYS A 72 -17.51 29.96 -17.07
N TRP A 73 -17.24 29.04 -16.15
CA TRP A 73 -16.59 27.76 -16.49
C TRP A 73 -17.46 26.87 -17.36
N LEU A 74 -18.77 26.78 -17.07
CA LEU A 74 -19.73 26.04 -17.88
C LEU A 74 -19.76 26.57 -19.33
N GLN A 75 -19.70 27.89 -19.50
CA GLN A 75 -19.64 28.51 -20.82
C GLN A 75 -18.36 28.13 -21.58
N VAL A 76 -17.20 28.11 -20.93
CA VAL A 76 -15.94 27.69 -21.56
C VAL A 76 -16.00 26.22 -21.98
N ILE A 77 -16.55 25.34 -21.13
CA ILE A 77 -16.71 23.91 -21.43
C ILE A 77 -17.65 23.69 -22.62
N GLU A 78 -18.73 24.45 -22.71
CA GLU A 78 -19.65 24.37 -23.85
C GLU A 78 -18.98 24.82 -25.15
N GLN A 79 -18.19 25.90 -25.10
CA GLN A 79 -17.44 26.38 -26.25
C GLN A 79 -16.40 25.38 -26.74
N SER A 80 -15.78 24.58 -25.85
CA SER A 80 -14.77 23.57 -26.22
C SER A 80 -15.36 22.27 -26.78
N LYS A 81 -16.69 22.09 -26.76
CA LYS A 81 -17.36 20.91 -27.35
C LYS A 81 -17.63 21.06 -28.86
N LYS A 82 -17.35 22.24 -29.42
CA LYS A 82 -17.34 22.48 -30.87
C LYS A 82 -16.03 22.03 -31.49
#